data_AF-A0A2E6EU58-F1
#
_entry.id   AF-A0A2E6EU58-F1
#
_cell.length_a   1.000
_cell.length_b   1.000
_cell.length_c   1.000
_cell.angle_alpha   90.00
_cell.angle_beta   90.00
_cell.angle_gamma   90.00
#
_symmetry.space_group_name_H-M   'P 1'
#
loop_
_entity.id
_entity.type
_entity.pdbx_description
1 polymer ?
#
loop_
_entity_poly.entity_id
_entity_poly.type
_entity_poly.pdbx_seq_one_letter_code
_entity_poly.pdbx_strand_id
1 'polypeptide(L)'
;MTRFITTLALFAIIALASFAQAAPLDRTLVVDAVQQAATRNLPETVVSVEVHNVVLRGQLDVPEGAAVSVRIRAAGDEDWVGRMSASALVQADGKQIGSVPITAEVAPYIEVPVLRLPISRGQAIGAEHLSAGRREAGSLPAGIVREAESLLGRVARKDLGLNQVVRASDLEKAVDARRNRSVTLLLQRGQLKIAAPGVLRRDAMIGDLVQVLSVTTRSLVYGTLVSPDLVLLPTVATASSASQSLRSQAPSSDSNAALAAYSENQ
;
A
#
# COMPACT_ATOMS: atom_id res chain seq x y z
N MET A 1 -22.74 66.91 -80.35
CA MET A 1 -23.59 66.87 -79.14
C MET A 1 -24.18 65.46 -79.03
N THR A 2 -23.51 64.57 -78.27
CA THR A 2 -24.03 63.92 -77.02
C THR A 2 -25.09 62.85 -77.31
N ARG A 3 -24.93 61.53 -77.11
CA ARG A 3 -24.67 60.75 -75.87
C ARG A 3 -24.44 59.26 -76.23
N PHE A 4 -23.35 58.63 -75.78
CA PHE A 4 -23.19 57.79 -74.59
C PHE A 4 -23.71 56.34 -74.69
N ILE A 5 -22.74 55.43 -74.82
CA ILE A 5 -22.76 53.98 -74.59
C ILE A 5 -23.27 53.68 -73.17
N THR A 6 -24.17 52.71 -73.01
CA THR A 6 -24.41 52.06 -71.71
C THR A 6 -24.71 50.57 -71.88
N THR A 7 -23.67 49.79 -71.66
CA THR A 7 -23.63 48.40 -71.18
C THR A 7 -24.32 48.29 -69.81
N LEU A 8 -25.19 47.29 -69.58
CA LEU A 8 -25.59 46.87 -68.23
C LEU A 8 -26.12 45.42 -68.29
N ALA A 9 -25.25 44.43 -68.14
CA ALA A 9 -24.85 43.79 -66.88
C ALA A 9 -25.83 42.68 -66.43
N LEU A 10 -25.46 41.48 -66.85
CA LEU A 10 -25.83 40.15 -66.40
C LEU A 10 -25.78 40.04 -64.86
N PHE A 11 -26.93 39.94 -64.19
CA PHE A 11 -26.98 39.56 -62.78
C PHE A 11 -27.15 38.03 -62.68
N ALA A 12 -26.03 37.32 -62.79
CA ALA A 12 -25.94 35.94 -62.37
C ALA A 12 -26.02 35.93 -60.84
N ILE A 13 -27.17 35.54 -60.30
CA ILE A 13 -27.34 35.20 -58.89
C ILE A 13 -26.54 33.91 -58.66
N ILE A 14 -25.24 34.07 -58.41
CA ILE A 14 -24.43 33.01 -57.82
C ILE A 14 -24.84 32.99 -56.35
N ALA A 15 -25.81 32.14 -56.03
CA ALA A 15 -26.03 31.71 -54.68
C ALA A 15 -24.72 31.06 -54.22
N LEU A 16 -23.93 31.79 -53.44
CA LEU A 16 -22.90 31.21 -52.57
C LEU A 16 -23.65 30.33 -51.57
N ALA A 17 -24.01 29.12 -52.00
CA ALA A 17 -24.06 28.01 -51.08
C ALA A 17 -22.62 27.91 -50.57
N SER A 18 -22.36 28.51 -49.41
CA SER A 18 -21.21 28.16 -48.60
C SER A 18 -21.27 26.65 -48.43
N PHE A 19 -20.52 25.94 -49.27
CA PHE A 19 -20.18 24.57 -48.99
C PHE A 19 -19.44 24.67 -47.66
N ALA A 20 -20.16 24.36 -46.57
CA ALA A 20 -19.56 24.05 -45.30
C ALA A 20 -18.69 22.83 -45.59
N GLN A 21 -17.47 23.11 -45.99
CA GLN A 21 -16.47 22.11 -46.28
C GLN A 21 -16.28 21.37 -44.96
N ALA A 22 -16.38 20.05 -45.00
CA ALA A 22 -16.27 19.24 -43.80
C ALA A 22 -14.80 18.89 -43.61
N ALA A 23 -14.23 19.25 -42.46
CA ALA A 23 -12.88 18.87 -42.09
C ALA A 23 -12.92 17.62 -41.19
N PRO A 24 -11.96 16.69 -41.33
CA PRO A 24 -11.84 15.57 -40.42
C PRO A 24 -11.49 16.07 -39.01
N LEU A 25 -12.05 15.43 -37.98
CA LEU A 25 -11.77 15.76 -36.57
C LEU A 25 -10.27 15.70 -36.28
N ASP A 26 -9.71 16.80 -35.77
CA ASP A 26 -8.30 16.87 -35.39
C ASP A 26 -8.00 15.90 -34.24
N ARG A 27 -7.01 15.04 -34.46
CA ARG A 27 -6.56 14.05 -33.49
C ARG A 27 -5.99 14.70 -32.23
N THR A 28 -5.38 15.88 -32.35
CA THR A 28 -4.77 16.61 -31.23
C THR A 28 -5.82 17.01 -30.21
N LEU A 29 -6.96 17.52 -30.67
CA LEU A 29 -8.10 17.87 -29.81
C LEU A 29 -8.64 16.65 -29.05
N VAL A 30 -8.63 15.47 -29.66
CA VAL A 30 -9.07 14.24 -28.99
C VAL A 30 -8.07 13.80 -27.94
N VAL A 31 -6.75 13.87 -28.23
CA VAL A 31 -5.69 13.56 -27.25
C VAL A 31 -5.80 14.48 -26.04
N ASP A 32 -5.94 15.79 -26.25
CA ASP A 32 -6.07 16.78 -25.18
C ASP A 32 -7.33 16.53 -24.35
N ALA A 33 -8.46 16.22 -24.99
CA ALA A 33 -9.69 15.89 -24.30
C ALA A 33 -9.57 14.60 -23.46
N VAL A 34 -8.86 13.59 -23.95
CA VAL A 34 -8.57 12.35 -23.22
C VAL A 34 -7.67 12.63 -22.03
N GLN A 35 -6.60 13.40 -22.22
CA GLN A 35 -5.69 13.77 -21.13
C GLN A 35 -6.42 14.58 -20.05
N GLN A 36 -7.23 15.56 -20.44
CA GLN A 36 -8.00 16.37 -19.48
C GLN A 36 -9.08 15.55 -18.75
N ALA A 37 -9.65 14.53 -19.41
CA ALA A 37 -10.60 13.63 -18.76
C ALA A 37 -9.90 12.65 -17.80
N ALA A 38 -8.72 12.14 -18.18
CA ALA A 38 -7.91 11.28 -17.34
C ALA A 38 -7.44 12.00 -16.07
N THR A 39 -6.88 13.21 -16.20
CA THR A 39 -6.45 14.02 -15.03
C THR A 39 -7.60 14.33 -14.08
N ARG A 40 -8.84 14.43 -14.57
CA ARG A 40 -10.02 14.68 -13.74
C ARG A 40 -10.53 13.47 -12.98
N ASN A 41 -10.35 12.26 -13.54
CA ASN A 41 -10.89 11.03 -12.95
C ASN A 41 -9.83 10.21 -12.19
N LEU A 42 -8.54 10.47 -12.42
CA LEU A 42 -7.44 9.83 -11.71
C LEU A 42 -7.25 10.43 -10.30
N PRO A 43 -6.72 9.63 -9.35
CA PRO A 43 -6.45 10.11 -7.99
C PRO A 43 -5.34 11.16 -7.97
N GLU A 44 -5.37 12.05 -6.98
CA GLU A 44 -4.38 13.13 -6.79
C GLU A 44 -2.93 12.65 -6.66
N THR A 45 -2.71 11.36 -6.37
CA THR A 45 -1.37 10.75 -6.35
C THR A 45 -0.69 10.71 -7.72
N VAL A 46 -1.45 10.90 -8.82
CA VAL A 46 -0.92 10.93 -10.18
C VAL A 46 -0.30 12.29 -10.47
N VAL A 47 1.00 12.29 -10.74
CA VAL A 47 1.78 13.52 -11.00
C VAL A 47 1.71 13.93 -12.47
N SER A 48 1.58 12.95 -13.37
CA SER A 48 1.45 13.22 -14.80
C SER A 48 0.70 12.09 -15.50
N VAL A 49 0.04 12.43 -16.60
CA VAL A 49 -0.69 11.48 -17.43
C VAL A 49 -0.17 11.62 -18.85
N GLU A 50 0.25 10.51 -19.44
CA GLU A 50 0.58 10.44 -20.85
C GLU A 50 -0.48 9.60 -21.56
N VAL A 51 -0.89 10.04 -22.74
CA VAL A 51 -1.89 9.35 -23.55
C VAL A 51 -1.22 8.88 -24.83
N HIS A 52 -1.23 7.57 -25.03
CA HIS A 52 -0.66 6.90 -26.17
C HIS A 52 -1.77 6.26 -27.02
N ASN A 53 -1.44 5.98 -28.29
CA ASN A 53 -2.23 5.11 -29.16
C ASN A 53 -3.73 5.44 -29.24
N VAL A 54 -4.08 6.73 -29.44
CA VAL A 54 -5.47 7.15 -29.62
C VAL A 54 -5.99 6.75 -31.00
N VAL A 55 -6.97 5.86 -31.06
CA VAL A 55 -7.61 5.37 -32.27
C VAL A 55 -9.09 5.74 -32.26
N LEU A 56 -9.53 6.46 -33.29
CA LEU A 56 -10.94 6.74 -33.52
C LEU A 56 -11.55 5.60 -34.34
N ARG A 57 -12.65 5.03 -33.86
CA ARG A 57 -13.41 3.99 -34.56
C ARG A 57 -14.63 4.61 -35.23
N GLY A 58 -14.37 5.36 -36.29
CA GLY A 58 -15.39 6.03 -37.08
C GLY A 58 -14.88 7.33 -37.68
N GLN A 59 -15.65 7.88 -38.60
CA GLN A 59 -15.44 9.22 -39.13
C GLN A 59 -16.62 10.09 -38.69
N LEU A 60 -16.32 11.31 -38.25
CA LEU A 60 -17.32 12.34 -38.00
C LEU A 60 -16.86 13.60 -38.71
N ASP A 61 -17.69 14.03 -39.64
CA ASP A 61 -17.47 15.25 -40.41
C ASP A 61 -17.81 16.46 -39.55
N VAL A 62 -16.84 17.37 -39.42
CA VAL A 62 -17.01 18.59 -38.63
C VAL A 62 -17.08 19.78 -39.58
N PRO A 63 -18.06 20.70 -39.42
CA PRO A 63 -18.14 21.89 -40.26
C PRO A 63 -16.85 22.72 -40.14
N GLU A 64 -16.20 23.04 -41.25
CA GLU A 64 -14.97 23.83 -41.28
C GLU A 64 -15.23 25.26 -40.79
N GLY A 65 -14.36 25.76 -39.91
CA GLY A 65 -14.50 27.07 -39.27
C GLY A 65 -15.39 27.11 -38.02
N ALA A 66 -16.09 26.02 -37.68
CA ALA A 66 -16.85 25.94 -36.44
C ALA A 66 -15.92 25.76 -35.22
N ALA A 67 -16.30 26.31 -34.07
CA ALA A 67 -15.59 26.09 -32.81
C ALA A 67 -15.83 24.65 -32.33
N VAL A 68 -14.85 23.78 -32.53
CA VAL A 68 -14.92 22.36 -32.17
C VAL A 68 -14.48 22.15 -30.74
N SER A 69 -15.31 21.50 -29.92
CA SER A 69 -14.91 21.00 -28.61
C SER A 69 -15.21 19.51 -28.47
N VAL A 70 -14.29 18.80 -27.83
CA VAL A 70 -14.40 17.36 -27.61
C VAL A 70 -14.50 17.10 -26.11
N ARG A 71 -15.52 16.35 -25.69
CA ARG A 71 -15.63 15.84 -24.32
C ARG A 71 -15.60 14.32 -24.34
N ILE A 72 -14.79 13.75 -23.46
CA ILE A 72 -14.70 12.29 -23.34
C ILE A 72 -15.74 11.80 -22.34
N ARG A 73 -16.55 10.84 -22.78
CA ARG A 73 -17.43 10.05 -21.95
C ARG A 73 -16.85 8.65 -21.82
N ALA A 74 -16.40 8.32 -20.61
CA ALA A 74 -16.05 6.96 -20.20
C ALA A 74 -17.18 5.97 -20.51
N ALA A 75 -16.84 4.72 -20.86
CA ALA A 75 -17.85 3.70 -21.16
C ALA A 75 -18.42 3.04 -19.88
N GLY A 76 -17.77 3.24 -18.73
CA GLY A 76 -18.22 2.69 -17.45
C GLY A 76 -17.28 2.96 -16.28
N ASP A 77 -16.83 1.89 -15.62
CA ASP A 77 -15.99 1.88 -14.42
C ASP A 77 -14.49 1.92 -14.73
N GLU A 78 -14.08 2.51 -15.85
CA GLU A 78 -12.67 2.56 -16.22
C GLU A 78 -11.83 3.19 -15.10
N ASP A 79 -10.77 2.50 -14.71
CA ASP A 79 -9.77 2.97 -13.74
C ASP A 79 -8.79 3.99 -14.34
N TRP A 80 -8.92 4.28 -15.65
CA TRP A 80 -8.07 5.17 -16.43
C TRP A 80 -6.59 4.75 -16.44
N VAL A 81 -6.33 3.44 -16.31
CA VAL A 81 -4.98 2.86 -16.37
C VAL A 81 -4.89 1.89 -17.55
N GLY A 82 -3.90 2.10 -18.42
CA GLY A 82 -3.66 1.25 -19.59
C GLY A 82 -4.71 1.44 -20.68
N ARG A 83 -5.07 0.35 -21.37
CA ARG A 83 -5.95 0.40 -22.54
C ARG A 83 -7.41 0.58 -22.12
N MET A 84 -8.03 1.67 -22.56
CA MET A 84 -9.43 1.96 -22.32
C MET A 84 -10.21 2.24 -23.61
N SER A 85 -11.53 2.10 -23.52
CA SER A 85 -12.46 2.52 -24.57
C SER A 85 -13.36 3.62 -24.04
N ALA A 86 -13.59 4.67 -24.83
CA ALA A 86 -14.45 5.78 -24.44
C ALA A 86 -15.21 6.29 -25.66
N SER A 87 -16.11 7.24 -25.45
CA SER A 87 -16.82 7.95 -26.52
C SER A 87 -16.44 9.42 -26.53
N ALA A 88 -15.88 9.89 -27.64
CA ALA A 88 -15.64 11.31 -27.86
C ALA A 88 -16.96 11.96 -28.30
N LEU A 89 -17.52 12.82 -27.45
CA LEU A 89 -18.68 13.67 -27.77
C LEU A 89 -18.16 14.93 -28.44
N VAL A 90 -18.51 15.13 -29.71
CA VAL A 90 -18.03 16.26 -30.49
C VAL A 90 -19.12 17.33 -30.57
N GLN A 91 -18.76 18.56 -30.24
CA GLN A 91 -19.63 19.72 -30.34
C GLN A 91 -19.01 20.74 -31.30
N ALA A 92 -19.83 21.29 -32.19
CA ALA A 92 -19.49 22.39 -33.08
C ALA A 92 -20.39 23.58 -32.72
N ASP A 93 -19.79 24.73 -32.42
CA ASP A 93 -20.50 25.97 -32.02
C ASP A 93 -21.51 25.74 -30.87
N GLY A 94 -21.14 24.91 -29.90
CA GLY A 94 -21.96 24.56 -28.74
C GLY A 94 -23.07 23.53 -28.99
N LYS A 95 -23.29 23.09 -30.24
CA LYS A 95 -24.25 22.03 -30.56
C LYS A 95 -23.54 20.68 -30.71
N GLN A 96 -24.08 19.64 -30.07
CA GLN A 96 -23.57 18.28 -30.24
C GLN A 96 -23.89 17.78 -31.65
N ILE A 97 -22.84 17.45 -32.42
CA ILE A 97 -22.97 16.97 -33.81
C ILE A 97 -22.91 15.44 -33.88
N GLY A 98 -22.27 14.78 -32.92
CA GLY A 98 -22.18 13.33 -32.90
C GLY A 98 -21.29 12.78 -31.79
N SER A 99 -21.08 11.47 -31.82
CA SER A 99 -20.11 10.80 -30.96
C SER A 99 -19.33 9.76 -31.75
N VAL A 100 -18.02 9.67 -31.48
CA VAL A 100 -17.11 8.70 -32.08
C VAL A 100 -16.53 7.82 -30.98
N PRO A 101 -16.65 6.48 -31.08
CA PRO A 101 -15.95 5.58 -30.17
C PRO A 101 -14.43 5.72 -30.34
N ILE A 102 -13.72 5.80 -29.23
CA ILE A 102 -12.26 5.90 -29.18
C ILE A 102 -11.67 4.77 -28.36
N THR A 103 -10.49 4.33 -28.75
CA THR A 103 -9.61 3.50 -27.92
C THR A 103 -8.36 4.32 -27.62
N ALA A 104 -7.94 4.39 -26.37
CA ALA A 104 -6.74 5.10 -25.95
C ALA A 104 -5.97 4.29 -24.90
N GLU A 105 -4.68 4.52 -24.81
CA GLU A 105 -3.82 3.94 -23.78
C GLU A 105 -3.37 5.05 -22.84
N VAL A 106 -3.85 5.01 -21.60
CA VAL A 106 -3.56 6.02 -20.58
C VAL A 106 -2.46 5.49 -19.68
N ALA A 107 -1.33 6.18 -19.66
CA ALA A 107 -0.18 5.88 -18.82
C ALA A 107 -0.08 6.94 -17.70
N PRO A 108 -0.74 6.74 -16.55
CA PRO A 108 -0.58 7.61 -15.42
C PRO A 108 0.75 7.32 -14.71
N TYR A 109 1.45 8.37 -14.32
CA TYR A 109 2.70 8.28 -13.59
C TYR A 109 2.54 8.81 -12.17
N ILE A 110 3.05 8.05 -11.23
CA ILE A 110 3.11 8.39 -9.82
C ILE A 110 4.56 8.54 -9.38
N GLU A 111 4.77 9.30 -8.30
CA GLU A 111 6.06 9.31 -7.60
C GLU A 111 6.07 8.21 -6.54
N VAL A 112 7.13 7.41 -6.55
CA VAL A 112 7.37 6.35 -5.57
C VAL A 112 8.79 6.39 -5.06
N PRO A 113 9.04 5.98 -3.82
CA PRO A 113 10.40 5.84 -3.31
C PRO A 113 11.11 4.71 -4.06
N VAL A 114 12.27 5.04 -4.61
CA VAL A 114 13.17 4.11 -5.28
C VAL A 114 14.52 4.11 -4.60
N LEU A 115 15.24 3.00 -4.73
CA LEU A 115 16.59 2.88 -4.20
C LEU A 115 17.59 3.60 -5.10
N ARG A 116 18.31 4.58 -4.57
CA ARG A 116 19.42 5.26 -5.27
C ARG A 116 20.79 4.63 -4.98
N LEU A 117 20.83 3.69 -4.04
CA LEU A 117 22.01 2.89 -3.69
C LEU A 117 21.56 1.44 -3.47
N PRO A 118 22.39 0.43 -3.80
CA PRO A 118 22.09 -0.96 -3.48
C PRO A 118 22.09 -1.17 -1.96
N ILE A 119 21.23 -2.07 -1.48
CA ILE A 119 21.11 -2.43 -0.07
C ILE A 119 21.28 -3.94 0.07
N SER A 120 22.25 -4.36 0.88
CA SER A 120 22.50 -5.78 1.13
C SER A 120 21.47 -6.37 2.09
N ARG A 121 21.23 -7.67 1.99
CA ARG A 121 20.41 -8.39 2.97
C ARG A 121 20.87 -8.13 4.40
N GLY A 122 19.94 -7.81 5.29
CA GLY A 122 20.18 -7.53 6.70
C GLY A 122 20.59 -6.09 7.01
N GLN A 123 20.79 -5.24 5.99
CA GLN A 123 21.07 -3.82 6.15
C GLN A 123 19.77 -3.02 6.35
N ALA A 124 19.86 -1.97 7.18
CA ALA A 124 18.74 -1.05 7.40
C ALA A 124 18.67 0.02 6.29
N ILE A 125 17.46 0.39 5.90
CA ILE A 125 17.22 1.45 4.92
C ILE A 125 17.29 2.82 5.62
N GLY A 126 18.31 3.59 5.27
CA GLY A 126 18.45 5.02 5.61
C GLY A 126 17.92 5.95 4.51
N ALA A 127 17.71 7.23 4.84
CA ALA A 127 17.23 8.25 3.90
C ALA A 127 18.22 8.48 2.74
N GLU A 128 19.50 8.16 2.95
CA GLU A 128 20.56 8.21 1.94
C GLU A 128 20.41 7.14 0.85
N HIS A 129 19.60 6.11 1.07
CA HIS A 129 19.33 5.07 0.08
C HIS A 129 18.10 5.37 -0.76
N LEU A 130 17.27 6.34 -0.38
CA LEU A 130 15.98 6.62 -1.01
C LEU A 130 16.03 7.86 -1.90
N SER A 131 15.30 7.83 -2.99
CA SER A 131 14.97 8.99 -3.82
C SER A 131 13.56 8.86 -4.38
N ALA A 132 12.92 9.95 -4.78
CA ALA A 132 11.68 9.89 -5.52
C ALA A 132 11.97 9.48 -6.97
N GLY A 133 11.21 8.50 -7.48
CA GLY A 133 11.28 8.04 -8.85
C GLY A 133 9.90 8.09 -9.51
N ARG A 134 9.82 8.70 -10.69
CA ARG A 134 8.62 8.67 -11.53
C ARG A 134 8.44 7.27 -12.12
N ARG A 135 7.28 6.65 -11.89
CA ARG A 135 6.93 5.31 -12.40
C ARG A 135 5.50 5.29 -12.92
N GLU A 136 5.28 4.56 -13.99
CA GLU A 136 3.94 4.33 -14.53
C GLU A 136 3.15 3.43 -13.57
N ALA A 137 1.95 3.84 -13.18
CA ALA A 137 1.16 3.15 -12.17
C ALA A 137 0.74 1.74 -12.62
N GLY A 138 0.47 1.55 -13.92
CA GLY A 138 0.05 0.26 -14.49
C GLY A 138 1.15 -0.80 -14.51
N SER A 139 2.43 -0.41 -14.48
CA SER A 139 3.58 -1.33 -14.51
C SER A 139 4.13 -1.66 -13.11
N LEU A 140 3.60 -1.04 -12.05
CA LEU A 140 4.09 -1.24 -10.70
C LEU A 140 3.61 -2.59 -10.11
N PRO A 141 4.50 -3.33 -9.44
CA PRO A 141 4.12 -4.58 -8.79
C PRO A 141 3.20 -4.32 -7.60
N ALA A 142 2.39 -5.31 -7.23
CA ALA A 142 1.55 -5.21 -6.04
C ALA A 142 2.38 -5.10 -4.74
N GLY A 143 1.83 -4.39 -3.75
CA GLY A 143 2.42 -4.29 -2.41
C GLY A 143 3.64 -3.37 -2.28
N ILE A 144 3.82 -2.43 -3.23
CA ILE A 144 4.84 -1.37 -3.10
C ILE A 144 4.56 -0.48 -1.89
N VAL A 145 5.61 -0.02 -1.25
CA VAL A 145 5.52 1.04 -0.23
C VAL A 145 5.58 2.38 -0.95
N ARG A 146 4.57 3.24 -0.75
CA ARG A 146 4.46 4.54 -1.43
C ARG A 146 5.09 5.70 -0.63
N GLU A 147 5.24 5.53 0.67
CA GLU A 147 5.79 6.54 1.58
C GLU A 147 7.25 6.21 1.91
N ALA A 148 8.15 7.18 1.72
CA ALA A 148 9.57 6.99 2.01
C ALA A 148 9.81 6.79 3.52
N GLU A 149 9.03 7.47 4.36
CA GLU A 149 9.06 7.43 5.82
C GLU A 149 8.80 6.02 6.35
N SER A 150 7.87 5.30 5.70
CA SER A 150 7.52 3.92 6.04
C SER A 150 8.65 2.92 5.76
N LEU A 151 9.62 3.29 4.91
CA LEU A 151 10.81 2.48 4.59
C LEU A 151 11.96 2.71 5.56
N LEU A 152 12.05 3.89 6.19
CA LEU A 152 13.17 4.24 7.05
C LEU A 152 13.26 3.30 8.25
N GLY A 153 14.47 2.80 8.53
CA GLY A 153 14.73 1.87 9.63
C GLY A 153 14.21 0.46 9.40
N ARG A 154 13.57 0.15 8.26
CA ARG A 154 13.27 -1.23 7.87
C ARG A 154 14.54 -1.95 7.44
N VAL A 155 14.56 -3.26 7.59
CA VAL A 155 15.71 -4.09 7.21
C VAL A 155 15.40 -4.84 5.92
N ALA A 156 16.36 -4.89 5.00
CA ALA A 156 16.20 -5.60 3.74
C ALA A 156 16.26 -7.11 3.97
N ARG A 157 15.20 -7.83 3.55
CA ARG A 157 15.12 -9.30 3.69
C ARG A 157 15.99 -10.03 2.67
N LYS A 158 16.29 -9.38 1.55
CA LYS A 158 17.14 -9.82 0.44
C LYS A 158 17.95 -8.65 -0.09
N ASP A 159 18.87 -8.93 -1.01
CA ASP A 159 19.60 -7.88 -1.70
C ASP A 159 18.65 -7.07 -2.59
N LEU A 160 18.72 -5.74 -2.47
CA LEU A 160 17.92 -4.80 -3.23
C LEU A 160 18.84 -3.96 -4.12
N GLY A 161 18.48 -3.87 -5.40
CA GLY A 161 19.29 -3.23 -6.43
C GLY A 161 19.01 -1.74 -6.60
N LEU A 162 19.90 -1.08 -7.34
CA LEU A 162 19.73 0.30 -7.77
C LEU A 162 18.45 0.48 -8.60
N ASN A 163 17.79 1.63 -8.43
CA ASN A 163 16.58 2.07 -9.13
C ASN A 163 15.36 1.16 -8.94
N GLN A 164 15.43 0.23 -7.98
CA GLN A 164 14.38 -0.70 -7.66
C GLN A 164 13.32 -0.05 -6.76
N VAL A 165 12.05 -0.37 -7.02
CA VAL A 165 10.93 -0.03 -6.13
C VAL A 165 10.84 -1.06 -5.01
N VAL A 166 10.62 -0.59 -3.78
CA VAL A 166 10.61 -1.44 -2.58
C VAL A 166 9.19 -1.93 -2.27
N ARG A 167 9.03 -3.25 -2.11
CA ARG A 167 7.78 -3.86 -1.64
C ARG A 167 7.83 -4.13 -0.15
N ALA A 168 6.68 -4.14 0.51
CA ALA A 168 6.58 -4.53 1.92
C ALA A 168 7.10 -5.96 2.16
N SER A 169 6.94 -6.86 1.18
CA SER A 169 7.43 -8.26 1.25
C SER A 169 8.96 -8.38 1.20
N ASP A 170 9.64 -7.36 0.69
CA ASP A 170 11.09 -7.32 0.55
C ASP A 170 11.78 -6.82 1.84
N LEU A 171 10.97 -6.44 2.84
CA LEU A 171 11.40 -5.84 4.10
C LEU A 171 11.03 -6.73 5.29
N GLU A 172 11.84 -6.62 6.34
CA GLU A 172 11.53 -7.10 7.67
C GLU A 172 11.62 -5.95 8.68
N LYS A 173 10.99 -6.13 9.84
CA LYS A 173 11.12 -5.18 10.94
C LYS A 173 12.56 -5.22 11.46
N ALA A 174 13.16 -4.06 11.75
CA ALA A 174 14.42 -4.02 12.47
C ALA A 174 14.25 -4.64 13.86
N VAL A 175 15.12 -5.56 14.24
CA VAL A 175 15.09 -6.20 15.56
C VAL A 175 16.21 -5.62 16.42
N ASP A 176 15.90 -5.25 17.66
CA ASP A 176 16.89 -4.67 18.59
C ASP A 176 17.86 -5.75 19.10
N ALA A 177 17.37 -6.98 19.26
CA ALA A 177 18.18 -8.12 19.65
C ALA A 177 17.88 -9.34 18.78
N ARG A 178 18.93 -9.89 18.16
CA ARG A 178 18.85 -11.09 17.31
C ARG A 178 18.88 -12.38 18.14
N ARG A 179 18.35 -13.46 17.57
CA ARG A 179 18.47 -14.83 18.06
C ARG A 179 19.94 -15.17 18.33
N ASN A 180 20.16 -15.95 19.39
CA ASN A 180 21.46 -16.39 19.89
C ASN A 180 22.37 -15.26 20.42
N ARG A 181 21.89 -14.02 20.54
CA ARG A 181 22.61 -12.96 21.24
C ARG A 181 22.69 -13.29 22.74
N SER A 182 23.86 -13.01 23.33
CA SER A 182 24.08 -13.09 24.78
C SER A 182 23.41 -11.90 25.47
N VAL A 183 22.63 -12.16 26.51
CA VAL A 183 21.88 -11.16 27.27
C VAL A 183 22.02 -11.41 28.77
N THR A 184 21.76 -10.39 29.58
CA THR A 184 21.70 -10.47 31.03
C THR A 184 20.24 -10.60 31.46
N LEU A 185 19.92 -11.70 32.13
CA LEU A 185 18.66 -11.93 32.82
C LEU A 185 18.70 -11.18 34.16
N LEU A 186 17.79 -10.23 34.35
CA LEU A 186 17.63 -9.51 35.60
C LEU A 186 16.33 -9.96 36.28
N LEU A 187 16.44 -10.48 37.49
CA LEU A 187 15.30 -10.74 38.37
C LEU A 187 15.35 -9.74 39.54
N GLN A 188 14.29 -8.96 39.71
CA GLN A 188 14.17 -8.01 40.81
C GLN A 188 12.99 -8.39 41.72
N ARG A 189 13.26 -8.46 43.04
CA ARG A 189 12.24 -8.65 44.08
C ARG A 189 12.56 -7.73 45.26
N GLY A 190 11.84 -6.61 45.36
CA GLY A 190 12.16 -5.58 46.36
C GLY A 190 13.57 -5.03 46.14
N GLN A 191 14.43 -5.14 47.17
CA GLN A 191 15.84 -4.74 47.11
C GLN A 191 16.76 -5.82 46.53
N LEU A 192 16.27 -7.06 46.36
CA LEU A 192 17.07 -8.16 45.82
C LEU A 192 17.14 -8.05 44.28
N LYS A 193 18.35 -8.00 43.74
CA LYS A 193 18.64 -8.05 42.30
C LYS A 193 19.54 -9.25 42.01
N ILE A 194 19.07 -10.14 41.14
CA ILE A 194 19.83 -11.30 40.68
C ILE A 194 20.07 -11.12 39.18
N ALA A 195 21.34 -11.18 38.78
CA ALA A 195 21.77 -11.12 37.39
C ALA A 195 22.34 -12.49 36.97
N ALA A 196 21.92 -13.00 35.82
CA ALA A 196 22.44 -14.24 35.26
C ALA A 196 22.63 -14.13 33.74
N PRO A 197 23.65 -14.77 33.16
CA PRO A 197 23.81 -14.82 31.71
C PRO A 197 22.73 -15.69 31.05
N GLY A 198 22.25 -15.24 29.89
CA GLY A 198 21.27 -15.93 29.08
C GLY A 198 21.52 -15.75 27.58
N VAL A 199 20.85 -16.58 26.77
CA VAL A 199 20.95 -16.53 25.30
C VAL A 199 19.55 -16.46 24.71
N LEU A 200 19.29 -15.45 23.88
CA LEU A 200 18.00 -15.28 23.20
C LEU A 200 17.71 -16.43 22.25
N ARG A 201 16.46 -16.90 22.23
CA ARG A 201 16.02 -17.97 21.31
C ARG A 201 15.24 -17.49 20.09
N ARG A 202 14.84 -16.22 20.09
CA ARG A 202 14.16 -15.57 18.97
C ARG A 202 14.67 -14.14 18.81
N ASP A 203 14.47 -13.58 17.63
CA ASP A 203 14.63 -12.15 17.42
C ASP A 203 13.57 -11.39 18.22
N ALA A 204 13.89 -10.18 18.65
CA ALA A 204 13.04 -9.40 19.53
C ALA A 204 13.29 -7.91 19.40
N MET A 205 12.24 -7.14 19.63
CA MET A 205 12.28 -5.71 19.88
C MET A 205 12.22 -5.41 21.38
N ILE A 206 12.70 -4.24 21.78
CA ILE A 206 12.54 -3.74 23.13
C ILE A 206 11.03 -3.69 23.46
N GLY A 207 10.65 -4.23 24.62
CA GLY A 207 9.27 -4.41 25.05
C GLY A 207 8.68 -5.79 24.74
N ASP A 208 9.31 -6.59 23.86
CA ASP A 208 8.79 -7.93 23.54
C ASP A 208 8.98 -8.91 24.70
N LEU A 209 8.00 -9.82 24.86
CA LEU A 209 8.14 -11.01 25.68
C LEU A 209 9.02 -12.06 24.97
N VAL A 210 10.26 -12.22 25.40
CA VAL A 210 11.28 -13.08 24.79
C VAL A 210 11.47 -14.39 25.54
N GLN A 211 11.83 -15.43 24.80
CA GLN A 211 12.30 -16.70 25.36
C GLN A 211 13.83 -16.70 25.40
N VAL A 212 14.41 -16.96 26.58
CA VAL A 212 15.85 -16.95 26.83
C VAL A 212 16.27 -18.28 27.44
N LEU A 213 17.38 -18.86 27.00
CA LEU A 213 18.02 -19.96 27.72
C LEU A 213 18.94 -19.39 28.80
N SER A 214 18.70 -19.68 30.07
CA SER A 214 19.66 -19.39 31.13
C SER A 214 20.88 -20.29 30.99
N VAL A 215 22.07 -19.70 30.91
CA VAL A 215 23.32 -20.48 30.79
C VAL A 215 23.61 -21.22 32.11
N THR A 216 23.26 -20.62 33.25
CA THR A 216 23.49 -21.18 34.59
C THR A 216 22.63 -22.41 34.87
N THR A 217 21.33 -22.34 34.58
CA THR A 217 20.35 -23.39 34.94
C THR A 217 19.99 -24.29 33.77
N ARG A 218 20.49 -23.98 32.56
CA ARG A 218 20.13 -24.63 31.28
C ARG A 218 18.61 -24.69 31.04
N SER A 219 17.86 -23.81 31.68
CA SER A 219 16.40 -23.76 31.61
C SER A 219 15.92 -22.61 30.72
N LEU A 220 14.79 -22.82 30.05
CA LEU A 220 14.14 -21.79 29.25
C LEU A 220 13.28 -20.90 30.16
N VAL A 221 13.52 -19.60 30.11
CA VAL A 221 12.80 -18.59 30.87
C VAL A 221 12.19 -17.56 29.94
N TYR A 222 11.07 -16.97 30.34
CA TYR A 222 10.39 -15.90 29.63
C TYR A 222 10.57 -14.58 30.38
N GLY A 223 10.81 -13.50 29.64
CA GLY A 223 10.96 -12.16 30.22
C GLY A 223 10.79 -11.07 29.17
N THR A 224 10.78 -9.82 29.60
CA THR A 224 10.62 -8.66 28.70
C THR A 224 11.98 -8.10 28.34
N LEU A 225 12.26 -7.90 27.06
CA LEU A 225 13.49 -7.24 26.62
C LEU A 225 13.42 -5.74 26.95
N VAL A 226 14.32 -5.24 27.78
CA VAL A 226 14.34 -3.81 28.21
C VAL A 226 15.40 -3.03 27.44
N SER A 227 16.50 -3.70 27.06
CA SER A 227 17.54 -3.18 26.19
C SER A 227 18.12 -4.34 25.36
N PRO A 228 18.93 -4.09 24.32
CA PRO A 228 19.49 -5.15 23.47
C PRO A 228 20.22 -6.26 24.22
N ASP A 229 20.68 -5.97 25.44
CA ASP A 229 21.49 -6.87 26.28
C ASP A 229 20.84 -7.18 27.64
N LEU A 230 19.63 -6.70 27.93
CA LEU A 230 18.96 -6.88 29.23
C LEU A 230 17.53 -7.39 29.08
N VAL A 231 17.23 -8.51 29.76
CA VAL A 231 15.88 -9.10 29.84
C VAL A 231 15.42 -9.11 31.30
N LEU A 232 14.26 -8.53 31.57
CA LEU A 232 13.63 -8.53 32.89
C LEU A 232 12.73 -9.76 33.04
N LEU A 233 13.01 -10.59 34.04
CA LEU A 233 12.20 -11.75 34.37
C LEU A 233 11.01 -11.36 35.28
N PRO A 234 9.82 -11.94 35.07
CA PRO A 234 8.68 -11.71 35.94
C PRO A 234 8.95 -12.33 37.32
N THR A 235 8.64 -11.58 38.37
CA THR A 235 8.72 -12.07 39.74
C THR A 235 7.52 -12.98 40.00
N VAL A 236 7.70 -14.29 39.87
CA VAL A 236 6.67 -15.24 40.32
C VAL A 236 6.69 -15.26 41.84
N ALA A 237 5.63 -14.76 42.47
CA ALA A 237 5.40 -15.00 43.89
C ALA A 237 5.19 -16.50 44.07
N THR A 238 6.20 -17.20 44.56
CA THR A 238 6.13 -18.64 44.80
C THR A 238 5.09 -18.90 45.89
N ALA A 239 3.87 -19.26 45.50
CA ALA A 239 2.90 -19.90 46.37
C ALA A 239 3.36 -21.35 46.62
N SER A 240 4.32 -21.53 47.52
CA SER A 240 4.85 -22.84 47.89
C SER A 240 5.21 -22.88 49.37
N SER A 241 4.19 -22.79 50.25
CA SER A 241 4.31 -23.14 51.68
C SER A 241 2.96 -23.23 52.43
N ALA A 242 1.85 -23.59 51.76
CA ALA A 242 0.53 -23.69 52.41
C ALA A 242 -0.07 -25.11 52.49
N SER A 243 0.60 -26.14 51.98
CA SER A 243 0.06 -27.53 51.97
C SER A 243 0.66 -28.46 53.04
N GLN A 244 1.45 -27.96 53.99
CA GLN A 244 2.13 -28.80 55.01
C GLN A 244 1.52 -28.74 56.42
N SER A 245 0.49 -27.93 56.69
CA SER A 245 -0.12 -27.81 58.03
C SER A 245 -1.47 -28.55 58.22
N LEU A 246 -2.01 -29.22 57.20
CA LEU A 246 -3.32 -29.91 57.30
C LEU A 246 -3.23 -31.44 57.60
N ARG A 247 -2.06 -31.96 57.99
CA ARG A 247 -1.89 -33.40 58.35
C ARG A 247 -1.83 -33.69 59.86
N SER A 248 -2.00 -32.71 60.75
CA SER A 248 -1.83 -32.91 62.20
C SER A 248 -3.11 -33.10 63.02
N GLN A 249 -4.28 -33.34 62.42
CA GLN A 249 -5.50 -33.69 63.15
C GLN A 249 -6.16 -34.93 62.57
N ALA A 250 -5.67 -36.10 63.02
CA ALA A 250 -6.46 -37.32 63.09
C ALA A 250 -6.64 -37.65 64.59
N PRO A 251 -7.87 -37.90 65.08
CA PRO A 251 -8.12 -38.18 66.48
C PRO A 251 -7.71 -39.61 66.82
N SER A 252 -7.12 -39.75 68.01
CA SER A 252 -6.74 -40.99 68.66
C SER A 252 -7.94 -41.92 68.84
N SER A 253 -7.75 -43.15 68.36
CA SER A 253 -8.59 -44.31 68.62
C SER A 253 -8.46 -44.74 70.08
N ASP A 254 -9.48 -44.51 70.90
CA ASP A 254 -9.71 -45.30 72.10
C ASP A 254 -10.84 -46.28 71.85
N SER A 255 -10.51 -47.54 72.09
CA SER A 255 -11.34 -48.72 71.97
C SER A 255 -12.21 -48.91 73.22
N ASN A 256 -13.26 -49.72 73.04
CA ASN A 256 -14.11 -50.38 74.05
C ASN A 256 -15.27 -49.58 74.67
N ALA A 257 -16.48 -49.90 74.23
CA ALA A 257 -17.48 -50.54 75.10
C ALA A 257 -18.71 -51.06 74.33
N ALA A 258 -19.02 -52.35 74.58
CA ALA A 258 -20.31 -53.05 74.53
C ALA A 258 -21.07 -53.20 73.18
N LEU A 259 -21.22 -54.41 72.60
CA LEU A 259 -22.05 -55.58 72.97
C LEU A 259 -23.58 -55.36 72.94
N ALA A 260 -24.25 -56.23 72.16
CA ALA A 260 -25.70 -56.52 72.07
C ALA A 260 -26.54 -55.49 71.27
N ALA A 261 -27.48 -55.82 70.39
CA ALA A 261 -28.18 -57.04 69.99
C ALA A 261 -28.53 -56.89 68.48
N TYR A 262 -28.46 -57.91 67.62
CA TYR A 262 -29.41 -59.01 67.40
C TYR A 262 -30.89 -58.59 67.24
N SER A 263 -31.50 -59.14 66.19
CA SER A 263 -32.91 -59.08 65.75
C SER A 263 -33.28 -57.88 64.87
N GLU A 264 -33.55 -58.07 63.57
CA GLU A 264 -34.91 -58.40 63.04
C GLU A 264 -35.61 -57.06 62.73
N ASN A 265 -36.09 -56.74 61.54
CA ASN A 265 -37.01 -57.46 60.68
C ASN A 265 -37.19 -56.65 59.37
N GLN A 266 -37.58 -57.34 58.30
CA GLN A 266 -38.36 -56.90 57.11
C GLN A 266 -38.25 -55.45 56.59
#